data_AF-A0A6N3CKW8-F1
#
_entry.id   AF-A0A6N3CKW8-F1
#
_cell.length_a   1.000
_cell.length_b   1.000
_cell.length_c   1.000
_cell.angle_alpha   90.00
_cell.angle_beta   90.00
_cell.angle_gamma   90.00
#
_symmetry.space_group_name_H-M   'P 1'
#
loop_
_entity.id
_entity.type
_entity.pdbx_description
1 polymer ?
#
loop_
_entity_poly.entity_id
_entity_poly.type
_entity_poly.pdbx_seq_one_letter_code
_entity_poly.pdbx_strand_id
1 'polypeptide(L)'
;MSINEQNRNSKYTPDRYQSEKSYNGVKPTDSQVLAPFVIRDRAMLVNKDVNRDNLKTFNIYGKRILVGFVPIERDEFANALRVFNMDTNEYLSRHSKGKHDDLSLDEMFDKMDNDEKFGYDPTGIPSHEEKLMLIETLEELIDVVYQRNEKYGKILKLIYQDITISKQEIIEKLGLKKTQGYAAIKKAQAMAKEVYNELNQ
;
A
#
# COMPACT_ATOMS: atom_id res chain seq x y z
N MET A 1 -17.98 42.22 -27.31
CA MET A 1 -19.11 41.29 -27.07
C MET A 1 -18.82 40.01 -27.83
N SER A 2 -18.86 38.79 -27.31
CA SER A 2 -18.73 38.24 -25.96
C SER A 2 -18.22 36.83 -26.22
N ILE A 3 -17.03 36.48 -25.73
CA ILE A 3 -16.52 35.10 -25.82
C ILE A 3 -16.78 34.45 -24.47
N ASN A 4 -17.71 33.50 -24.52
CA ASN A 4 -18.19 32.60 -23.49
C ASN A 4 -17.23 32.30 -22.32
N GLU A 5 -17.63 32.78 -21.14
CA GLU A 5 -17.29 32.21 -19.84
C GLU A 5 -17.99 30.85 -19.65
N GLN A 6 -17.50 29.81 -20.32
CA GLN A 6 -17.96 28.44 -20.06
C GLN A 6 -16.79 27.57 -19.60
N ASN A 7 -16.89 27.12 -18.34
CA ASN A 7 -16.15 26.03 -17.71
C ASN A 7 -14.64 26.22 -17.44
N ARG A 8 -14.29 27.04 -16.44
CA ARG A 8 -13.03 26.89 -15.69
C ARG A 8 -13.22 26.03 -14.44
N ASN A 9 -13.73 24.81 -14.61
CA ASN A 9 -13.54 23.76 -13.59
C ASN A 9 -12.21 23.05 -13.92
N SER A 10 -11.12 23.80 -13.84
CA SER A 10 -9.78 23.24 -14.02
C SER A 10 -9.53 22.31 -12.84
N LYS A 11 -9.42 21.00 -13.07
CA LYS A 11 -8.91 20.03 -12.08
C LYS A 11 -7.46 20.33 -11.65
N TYR A 12 -6.89 21.45 -12.07
CA TYR A 12 -5.48 21.79 -11.98
C TYR A 12 -5.30 23.18 -11.36
N THR A 13 -5.94 23.41 -10.21
CA THR A 13 -5.74 24.62 -9.40
C THR A 13 -4.68 24.36 -8.33
N PRO A 14 -3.79 25.33 -8.04
CA PRO A 14 -2.80 25.22 -6.96
C PRO A 14 -3.41 24.88 -5.60
N ASP A 15 -4.63 25.35 -5.33
CA ASP A 15 -5.31 25.16 -4.05
C ASP A 15 -6.02 23.80 -3.92
N ARG A 16 -5.91 22.93 -4.93
CA ARG A 16 -6.63 21.64 -4.97
C ARG A 16 -6.30 20.73 -3.79
N TYR A 17 -5.06 20.76 -3.33
CA TYR A 17 -4.55 19.85 -2.29
C TYR A 17 -4.35 20.55 -0.95
N GLN A 18 -4.93 21.73 -0.74
CA GLN A 18 -4.73 22.51 0.49
C GLN A 18 -5.19 21.79 1.78
N SER A 19 -6.12 20.83 1.65
CA SER A 19 -6.62 20.02 2.77
C SER A 19 -5.71 18.84 3.12
N GLU A 20 -4.75 18.52 2.26
CA GLU A 20 -3.83 17.40 2.47
C GLU A 20 -2.69 17.78 3.40
N LYS A 21 -1.95 16.77 3.86
CA LYS A 21 -0.72 16.96 4.63
C LYS A 21 0.47 16.67 3.72
N SER A 22 1.54 17.44 3.88
CA SER A 22 2.79 17.14 3.20
C SER A 22 3.36 15.79 3.65
N TYR A 23 4.13 15.15 2.77
CA TYR A 23 4.71 13.84 3.00
C TYR A 23 5.56 13.77 4.27
N ASN A 24 6.14 14.89 4.72
CA ASN A 24 6.97 15.00 5.91
C ASN A 24 6.31 15.79 7.06
N GLY A 25 5.07 16.23 6.89
CA GLY A 25 4.33 17.02 7.88
C GLY A 25 4.71 18.51 7.97
N VAL A 26 5.63 19.00 7.12
CA VAL A 26 5.94 20.42 6.99
C VAL A 26 4.73 21.19 6.42
N LYS A 27 4.26 22.21 7.12
CA LYS A 27 3.17 23.06 6.65
C LYS A 27 3.66 24.00 5.53
N PRO A 28 2.90 24.18 4.44
CA PRO A 28 3.19 25.21 3.45
C PRO A 28 3.19 26.60 4.09
N THR A 29 4.04 27.50 3.60
CA THR A 29 3.97 28.94 3.88
C THR A 29 2.84 29.60 3.07
N ASP A 30 2.55 30.88 3.33
CA ASP A 30 1.51 31.64 2.60
C ASP A 30 1.78 31.76 1.09
N SER A 31 3.05 31.64 0.65
CA SER A 31 3.43 31.66 -0.77
C SER A 31 3.39 30.27 -1.42
N GLN A 32 3.33 29.21 -0.61
CA GLN A 32 3.46 27.83 -1.05
C GLN A 32 2.11 27.12 -1.15
N VAL A 33 2.09 26.08 -1.97
CA VAL A 33 0.96 25.18 -2.17
C VAL A 33 1.44 23.73 -2.14
N LEU A 34 0.52 22.80 -1.92
CA LEU A 34 0.82 21.37 -1.97
C LEU A 34 0.68 20.84 -3.39
N ALA A 35 1.71 20.17 -3.88
CA ALA A 35 1.69 19.46 -5.15
C ALA A 35 1.88 17.95 -4.95
N PRO A 36 1.17 17.11 -5.75
CA PRO A 36 1.28 15.67 -5.65
C PRO A 36 2.54 15.17 -6.35
N PHE A 37 3.11 14.07 -5.84
CA PHE A 37 4.15 13.29 -6.51
C PHE A 37 3.93 11.80 -6.28
N VAL A 38 4.36 10.96 -7.23
CA VAL A 38 4.21 9.50 -7.14
C VAL A 38 5.32 8.92 -6.26
N ILE A 39 4.97 8.02 -5.34
CA ILE A 39 5.95 7.18 -4.63
C ILE A 39 6.34 6.03 -5.55
N ARG A 40 7.56 6.12 -6.11
CA ARG A 40 8.02 5.23 -7.19
C ARG A 40 8.70 3.97 -6.69
N ASP A 41 9.32 4.02 -5.52
CA ASP A 41 10.16 2.93 -5.03
C ASP A 41 10.19 2.82 -3.49
N ARG A 42 10.72 1.69 -3.00
CA ARG A 42 10.84 1.44 -1.56
C ARG A 42 11.71 2.49 -0.88
N ALA A 43 12.75 2.98 -1.55
CA ALA A 43 13.69 3.92 -0.95
C ALA A 43 13.01 5.25 -0.63
N MET A 44 12.08 5.70 -1.47
CA MET A 44 11.19 6.81 -1.15
C MET A 44 10.29 6.49 0.04
N LEU A 45 9.65 5.33 0.05
CA LEU A 45 8.69 4.96 1.12
C LEU A 45 9.33 4.77 2.50
N VAL A 46 10.57 4.25 2.56
CA VAL A 46 11.30 4.01 3.83
C VAL A 46 12.21 5.17 4.21
N ASN A 47 12.18 6.27 3.46
CA ASN A 47 12.89 7.48 3.84
C ASN A 47 12.38 7.97 5.20
N LYS A 48 13.31 8.26 6.13
CA LYS A 48 12.99 8.69 7.50
C LYS A 48 12.18 9.98 7.56
N ASP A 49 12.24 10.79 6.51
CA ASP A 49 11.49 12.03 6.40
C ASP A 49 10.06 11.82 5.90
N VAL A 50 9.72 10.62 5.42
CA VAL A 50 8.37 10.30 4.92
C VAL A 50 7.50 9.80 6.07
N ASN A 51 6.48 10.59 6.38
CA ASN A 51 5.36 10.17 7.21
C ASN A 51 4.33 9.43 6.34
N ARG A 52 4.27 8.11 6.51
CA ARG A 52 3.37 7.22 5.75
C ARG A 52 1.89 7.57 5.93
N ASP A 53 1.49 8.05 7.11
CA ASP A 53 0.10 8.44 7.40
C ASP A 53 -0.37 9.65 6.56
N ASN A 54 0.57 10.40 5.99
CA ASN A 54 0.27 11.55 5.13
C ASN A 54 0.22 11.18 3.64
N LEU A 55 0.53 9.94 3.26
CA LEU A 55 0.41 9.46 1.89
C LEU A 55 -1.06 9.14 1.56
N LYS A 56 -1.40 9.20 0.27
CA LYS A 56 -2.75 8.89 -0.23
C LYS A 56 -2.67 7.91 -1.37
N THR A 57 -3.66 7.02 -1.45
CA THR A 57 -3.87 6.20 -2.64
C THR A 57 -4.83 6.91 -3.59
N PHE A 58 -4.38 7.23 -4.79
CA PHE A 58 -5.24 7.69 -5.87
C PHE A 58 -5.70 6.51 -6.72
N ASN A 59 -6.96 6.51 -7.14
CA ASN A 59 -7.46 5.58 -8.15
C ASN A 59 -7.48 6.31 -9.51
N ILE A 60 -6.56 5.95 -10.39
CA ILE A 60 -6.42 6.53 -11.73
C ILE A 60 -6.60 5.41 -12.75
N TYR A 61 -7.67 5.49 -13.55
CA TYR A 61 -8.06 4.47 -14.54
C TYR A 61 -8.15 3.05 -13.96
N GLY A 62 -8.63 2.89 -12.72
CA GLY A 62 -8.77 1.60 -12.07
C GLY A 62 -7.48 1.06 -11.44
N LYS A 63 -6.38 1.82 -11.51
CA LYS A 63 -5.10 1.48 -10.89
C LYS A 63 -4.86 2.35 -9.66
N ARG A 64 -4.42 1.71 -8.57
CA ARG A 64 -4.10 2.36 -7.29
C ARG A 64 -2.67 2.89 -7.34
N ILE A 65 -2.48 4.18 -7.08
CA ILE A 65 -1.16 4.84 -7.10
C ILE A 65 -0.92 5.52 -5.76
N LEU A 66 0.25 5.28 -5.15
CA LEU A 66 0.62 5.89 -3.89
C LEU A 66 1.23 7.27 -4.15
N VAL A 67 0.67 8.28 -3.49
CA VAL A 67 0.92 9.70 -3.75
C VAL A 67 1.29 10.39 -2.45
N GLY A 68 2.41 11.13 -2.48
CA GLY A 68 2.76 12.09 -1.43
C GLY A 68 2.50 13.52 -1.89
N PHE A 69 2.51 14.46 -0.94
CA PHE A 69 2.36 15.89 -1.22
C PHE A 69 3.59 16.66 -0.76
N VAL A 70 4.10 17.56 -1.60
CA VAL A 70 5.27 18.39 -1.28
C VAL A 70 4.88 19.88 -1.32
N PRO A 71 5.28 20.69 -0.32
CA PRO A 71 5.16 22.14 -0.40
C PRO A 71 6.10 22.70 -1.46
N ILE A 72 5.56 23.48 -2.40
CA ILE A 72 6.32 24.16 -3.45
C ILE A 72 5.76 25.56 -3.65
N GLU A 73 6.52 26.43 -4.31
CA GLU A 73 6.01 27.76 -4.66
C GLU A 73 4.84 27.67 -5.66
N ARG A 74 3.90 28.61 -5.55
CA ARG A 74 2.66 28.58 -6.35
C ARG A 74 2.89 28.60 -7.86
N ASP A 75 3.95 29.26 -8.31
CA ASP A 75 4.36 29.33 -9.73
C ASP A 75 4.99 28.02 -10.24
N GLU A 76 5.57 27.20 -9.34
CA GLU A 76 6.10 25.87 -9.67
C GLU A 76 5.02 24.79 -9.81
N PHE A 77 3.79 25.06 -9.35
CA PHE A 77 2.70 24.08 -9.34
C PHE A 77 2.40 23.46 -10.70
N ALA A 78 2.41 24.26 -11.76
CA ALA A 78 2.18 23.76 -13.11
C ALA A 78 3.27 22.77 -13.56
N ASN A 79 4.53 23.03 -13.17
CA ASN A 79 5.66 22.17 -13.49
C ASN A 79 5.58 20.87 -12.68
N ALA A 80 5.31 20.95 -11.38
CA ALA A 80 5.16 19.78 -10.52
C ALA A 80 4.03 18.87 -11.00
N LEU A 81 2.89 19.44 -11.40
CA LEU A 81 1.78 18.69 -11.95
C LEU A 81 2.14 18.00 -13.28
N ARG A 82 2.97 18.62 -14.12
CA ARG A 82 3.48 17.99 -15.35
C ARG A 82 4.35 16.78 -15.03
N VAL A 83 5.23 16.89 -14.03
CA VAL A 83 6.06 15.77 -13.54
C VAL A 83 5.17 14.66 -12.97
N PHE A 84 4.19 15.01 -12.13
CA PHE A 84 3.23 14.04 -11.60
C PHE A 84 2.48 13.27 -12.69
N ASN A 85 1.99 13.97 -13.72
CA ASN A 85 1.30 13.32 -14.84
C ASN A 85 2.23 12.42 -15.66
N MET A 86 3.50 12.83 -15.83
CA MET A 86 4.53 12.02 -16.49
C MET A 86 4.80 10.74 -15.71
N ASP A 87 5.05 10.84 -14.41
CA ASP A 87 5.29 9.71 -13.51
C ASP A 87 4.06 8.79 -13.43
N THR A 88 2.86 9.37 -13.41
CA THR A 88 1.59 8.63 -13.44
C THR A 88 1.44 7.86 -14.75
N ASN A 89 1.74 8.46 -15.90
CA ASN A 89 1.66 7.77 -17.18
C ASN A 89 2.73 6.69 -17.33
N GLU A 90 3.94 6.95 -16.82
CA GLU A 90 5.00 5.95 -16.75
C GLU A 90 4.54 4.75 -15.92
N TYR A 91 3.99 5.01 -14.73
CA TYR A 91 3.34 4.01 -13.89
C TYR A 91 2.28 3.25 -14.69
N LEU A 92 1.28 3.92 -15.27
CA LEU A 92 0.18 3.23 -15.96
C LEU A 92 0.65 2.40 -17.16
N SER A 93 1.66 2.88 -17.90
CA SER A 93 2.20 2.18 -19.07
C SER A 93 2.92 0.87 -18.72
N ARG A 94 3.52 0.80 -17.53
CA ARG A 94 4.16 -0.42 -17.00
C ARG A 94 3.14 -1.45 -16.52
N HIS A 95 1.88 -1.06 -16.31
CA HIS A 95 0.84 -1.87 -15.64
C HIS A 95 -0.39 -2.16 -16.52
N SER A 96 -0.38 -1.73 -17.78
CA SER A 96 -1.53 -1.83 -18.68
C SER A 96 -1.69 -3.19 -19.40
N LYS A 97 -1.11 -4.30 -18.90
CA LYS A 97 -1.31 -5.64 -19.49
C LYS A 97 -1.46 -6.73 -18.44
N GLY A 98 -2.60 -7.43 -18.51
CA GLY A 98 -2.80 -8.78 -17.96
C GLY A 98 -4.03 -8.91 -17.07
N LYS A 99 -5.18 -9.26 -17.67
CA LYS A 99 -6.28 -9.95 -16.96
C LYS A 99 -5.75 -11.31 -16.49
N HIS A 100 -5.27 -11.45 -15.27
CA HIS A 100 -5.04 -12.77 -14.69
C HIS A 100 -5.47 -12.78 -13.23
N ASP A 101 -6.62 -13.41 -13.02
CA ASP A 101 -7.21 -13.95 -11.80
C ASP A 101 -6.52 -13.57 -10.48
N ASP A 102 -6.99 -12.47 -9.89
CA ASP A 102 -6.74 -12.16 -8.49
C ASP A 102 -7.36 -13.28 -7.64
N LEU A 103 -6.50 -14.19 -7.14
CA LEU A 103 -6.86 -15.15 -6.10
C LEU A 103 -7.35 -14.37 -4.88
N SER A 104 -8.58 -14.63 -4.45
CA SER A 104 -9.09 -14.01 -3.23
C SER A 104 -8.36 -14.56 -2.00
N LEU A 105 -8.24 -13.74 -0.93
CA LEU A 105 -7.60 -14.20 0.32
C LEU A 105 -8.30 -15.41 0.93
N ASP A 106 -9.62 -15.49 0.80
CA ASP A 106 -10.42 -16.62 1.25
C ASP A 106 -10.01 -17.91 0.52
N GLU A 107 -9.87 -17.82 -0.79
CA GLU A 107 -9.34 -18.93 -1.59
C GLU A 107 -7.88 -19.27 -1.25
N MET A 108 -7.05 -18.29 -0.88
CA MET A 108 -5.68 -18.57 -0.43
C MET A 108 -5.64 -19.34 0.90
N PHE A 109 -6.45 -18.94 1.88
CA PHE A 109 -6.50 -19.61 3.19
C PHE A 109 -7.08 -21.03 3.09
N ASP A 110 -8.16 -21.21 2.33
CA ASP A 110 -8.78 -22.53 2.14
C ASP A 110 -7.84 -23.50 1.42
N LYS A 111 -6.99 -22.99 0.52
CA LYS A 111 -6.02 -23.79 -0.24
C LYS A 111 -4.73 -24.06 0.55
N MET A 112 -4.34 -23.23 1.52
CA MET A 112 -3.19 -23.50 2.42
C MET A 112 -3.41 -24.66 3.39
N ASP A 113 -4.67 -25.01 3.67
CA ASP A 113 -5.01 -26.14 4.55
C ASP A 113 -5.03 -27.50 3.81
N ASN A 114 -4.85 -27.51 2.47
CA ASN A 114 -4.75 -28.71 1.64
C ASN A 114 -3.33 -28.85 1.07
N ASP A 115 -2.73 -30.05 1.14
CA ASP A 115 -1.36 -30.36 0.63
C ASP A 115 -1.26 -30.34 -0.92
N GLU A 116 -2.19 -29.69 -1.63
CA GLU A 116 -2.17 -29.56 -3.08
C GLU A 116 -1.26 -28.42 -3.54
N LYS A 117 -0.29 -28.75 -4.40
CA LYS A 117 0.66 -27.81 -4.99
C LYS A 117 -0.01 -27.05 -6.14
N PHE A 118 -0.61 -25.90 -5.86
CA PHE A 118 -1.23 -25.07 -6.90
C PHE A 118 -0.27 -23.99 -7.44
N GLY A 119 -0.26 -23.83 -8.77
CA GLY A 119 0.50 -22.81 -9.46
C GLY A 119 -0.30 -21.52 -9.60
N TYR A 120 -0.05 -20.55 -8.73
CA TYR A 120 -0.10 -19.14 -9.13
C TYR A 120 0.93 -18.96 -10.26
N ASP A 121 0.68 -18.10 -11.24
CA ASP A 121 1.72 -17.70 -12.20
C ASP A 121 2.49 -16.49 -11.63
N PRO A 122 3.58 -16.70 -10.87
CA PRO A 122 4.38 -15.61 -10.33
C PRO A 122 5.12 -14.83 -11.42
N THR A 123 5.03 -15.24 -12.70
CA THR A 123 5.65 -14.53 -13.82
C THR A 123 4.79 -13.37 -14.34
N GLY A 124 3.54 -13.24 -13.89
CA GLY A 124 2.86 -11.95 -13.90
C GLY A 124 3.60 -11.03 -12.94
N ILE A 125 4.62 -10.33 -13.43
CA ILE A 125 5.48 -9.47 -12.62
C ILE A 125 4.59 -8.36 -12.04
N PRO A 126 4.22 -8.39 -10.75
CA PRO A 126 3.58 -7.24 -10.15
C PRO A 126 4.59 -6.11 -10.24
N SER A 127 4.13 -4.91 -10.56
CA SER A 127 5.06 -3.80 -10.69
C SER A 127 5.83 -3.59 -9.39
N HIS A 128 6.93 -2.85 -9.46
CA HIS A 128 7.64 -2.44 -8.27
C HIS A 128 6.72 -1.71 -7.27
N GLU A 129 5.80 -0.88 -7.76
CA GLU A 129 4.87 -0.12 -6.91
C GLU A 129 3.71 -0.98 -6.35
N GLU A 130 3.12 -1.90 -7.13
CA GLU A 130 2.11 -2.83 -6.62
C GLU A 130 2.71 -3.73 -5.52
N LYS A 131 3.99 -4.12 -5.66
CA LYS A 131 4.74 -4.80 -4.60
C LYS A 131 4.90 -3.93 -3.37
N LEU A 132 5.13 -2.63 -3.52
CA LEU A 132 5.26 -1.71 -2.38
C LEU A 132 3.96 -1.55 -1.62
N MET A 133 2.85 -1.37 -2.33
CA MET A 133 1.53 -1.32 -1.70
C MET A 133 1.21 -2.62 -1.00
N LEU A 134 1.51 -3.77 -1.63
CA LEU A 134 1.30 -5.07 -1.02
C LEU A 134 2.17 -5.24 0.23
N ILE A 135 3.44 -4.87 0.17
CA ILE A 135 4.36 -4.90 1.32
C ILE A 135 3.85 -4.00 2.45
N GLU A 136 3.42 -2.78 2.14
CA GLU A 136 2.90 -1.83 3.13
C GLU A 136 1.60 -2.35 3.76
N THR A 137 0.69 -2.88 2.95
CA THR A 137 -0.57 -3.49 3.42
C THR A 137 -0.28 -4.69 4.33
N LEU A 138 0.71 -5.52 4.00
CA LEU A 138 1.13 -6.65 4.83
C LEU A 138 1.78 -6.18 6.14
N GLU A 139 2.64 -5.17 6.10
CA GLU A 139 3.27 -4.58 7.30
C GLU A 139 2.20 -3.98 8.24
N GLU A 140 1.27 -3.19 7.71
CA GLU A 140 0.17 -2.58 8.47
C GLU A 140 -0.75 -3.65 9.09
N LEU A 141 -1.12 -4.67 8.31
CA LEU A 141 -1.92 -5.79 8.80
C LEU A 141 -1.22 -6.49 9.98
N ILE A 142 0.08 -6.79 9.84
CA ILE A 142 0.86 -7.45 10.90
C ILE A 142 0.91 -6.57 12.15
N ASP A 143 1.11 -5.27 12.00
CA ASP A 143 1.17 -4.33 13.11
C ASP A 143 -0.19 -4.22 13.83
N VAL A 144 -1.31 -4.12 13.10
CA VAL A 144 -2.65 -4.08 13.71
C VAL A 144 -2.95 -5.39 14.45
N VAL A 145 -2.60 -6.55 13.87
CA VAL A 145 -2.74 -7.84 14.55
C VAL A 145 -1.84 -7.88 15.80
N TYR A 146 -0.62 -7.35 15.74
CA TYR A 146 0.29 -7.28 16.88
C TYR A 146 -0.28 -6.42 18.02
N GLN A 147 -0.87 -5.26 17.72
CA GLN A 147 -1.50 -4.40 18.73
C GLN A 147 -2.72 -5.08 19.38
N ARG A 148 -3.51 -5.85 18.62
CA ARG A 148 -4.67 -6.60 19.16
C ARG A 148 -4.24 -7.82 19.95
N ASN A 149 -3.22 -8.53 19.46
CA ASN A 149 -2.69 -9.73 20.07
C ASN A 149 -1.21 -9.91 19.71
N GLU A 150 -0.35 -9.54 20.66
CA GLU A 150 1.10 -9.58 20.51
C GLU A 150 1.62 -10.96 20.04
N LYS A 151 1.05 -12.04 20.58
CA LYS A 151 1.43 -13.41 20.21
C LYS A 151 1.11 -13.71 18.75
N TYR A 152 -0.04 -13.26 18.25
CA TYR A 152 -0.45 -13.50 16.87
C TYR A 152 0.34 -12.64 15.89
N GLY A 153 0.61 -11.37 16.24
CA GLY A 153 1.49 -10.52 15.44
C GLY A 153 2.90 -11.11 15.30
N LYS A 154 3.46 -11.68 16.38
CA LYS A 154 4.75 -12.40 16.33
C LYS A 154 4.72 -13.60 15.39
N ILE A 155 3.63 -14.36 15.35
CA ILE A 155 3.47 -15.49 14.42
C ILE A 155 3.50 -14.99 12.97
N LEU A 156 2.70 -13.96 12.64
CA LEU A 156 2.64 -13.42 11.29
C LEU A 156 3.98 -12.79 10.86
N LYS A 157 4.67 -12.13 11.79
CA LYS A 157 6.00 -11.56 11.52
C LYS A 157 7.04 -12.62 11.18
N LEU A 158 7.02 -13.78 11.85
CA LEU A 158 7.91 -14.89 11.52
C LEU A 158 7.63 -15.44 10.11
N ILE A 159 6.36 -15.57 9.73
CA ILE A 159 5.95 -16.00 8.39
C ILE A 159 6.36 -14.99 7.32
N TYR A 160 6.20 -13.68 7.61
CA TYR A 160 6.60 -12.61 6.70
C TYR A 160 8.13 -12.55 6.48
N GLN A 161 8.91 -12.80 7.53
CA GLN A 161 10.37 -12.80 7.46
C GLN A 161 10.93 -14.00 6.70
N ASP A 162 10.23 -15.13 6.73
CA ASP A 162 10.60 -16.35 6.03
C ASP A 162 9.33 -17.09 5.60
N ILE A 163 8.95 -16.91 4.33
CA ILE A 163 7.74 -17.53 3.76
C ILE A 163 7.83 -19.07 3.71
N THR A 164 9.03 -19.63 3.93
CA THR A 164 9.25 -21.09 3.93
C THR A 164 9.24 -21.69 5.34
N ILE A 165 9.14 -20.86 6.38
CA ILE A 165 9.15 -21.32 7.77
C ILE A 165 8.01 -22.31 8.04
N SER A 166 8.35 -23.46 8.61
CA SER A 166 7.36 -24.47 8.94
C SER A 166 6.55 -24.11 10.19
N LYS A 167 5.33 -24.65 10.30
CA LYS A 167 4.50 -24.53 11.51
C LYS A 167 5.25 -25.04 12.75
N GLN A 168 6.12 -26.04 12.62
CA GLN A 168 6.91 -26.57 13.74
C GLN A 168 7.99 -25.59 14.19
N GLU A 169 8.74 -25.00 13.25
CA GLU A 169 9.76 -23.99 13.56
C GLU A 169 9.17 -22.73 14.20
N ILE A 170 7.98 -22.29 13.78
CA ILE A 170 7.26 -21.19 14.45
C ILE A 170 6.98 -21.54 15.91
N ILE A 171 6.49 -22.75 16.17
CA ILE A 171 6.15 -23.24 17.51
C ILE A 171 7.39 -23.29 18.40
N GLU A 172 8.50 -23.79 17.86
CA GLU A 172 9.79 -23.87 18.55
C GLU A 172 10.36 -22.47 18.85
N LYS A 173 10.40 -21.57 17.85
CA LYS A 173 10.89 -20.19 18.03
C LYS A 173 10.10 -19.39 19.06
N LEU A 174 8.81 -19.70 19.23
CA LEU A 174 7.93 -19.05 20.19
C LEU A 174 7.82 -19.80 21.53
N GLY A 175 8.53 -20.92 21.71
CA GLY A 175 8.51 -21.71 22.95
C GLY A 175 7.14 -22.28 23.30
N LEU A 176 6.31 -22.58 22.29
CA LEU A 176 4.93 -23.02 22.48
C LEU A 176 4.85 -24.55 22.59
N LYS A 177 3.92 -25.05 23.42
CA LYS A 177 3.56 -26.48 23.39
C LYS A 177 2.88 -26.79 22.06
N LYS A 178 3.23 -27.92 21.43
CA LYS A 178 2.77 -28.35 20.09
C LYS A 178 1.28 -28.09 19.85
N THR A 179 0.39 -28.62 20.69
CA THR A 179 -1.07 -28.46 20.56
C THR A 179 -1.53 -27.00 20.67
N GLN A 180 -0.92 -26.21 21.56
CA GLN A 180 -1.23 -24.78 21.72
C GLN A 180 -0.65 -23.93 20.58
N GLY A 181 0.45 -24.39 20.00
CA GLY A 181 1.14 -23.78 18.88
C GLY A 181 0.31 -23.77 17.61
N TYR A 182 -0.17 -24.94 17.18
CA TYR A 182 -1.05 -25.05 16.00
C TYR A 182 -2.34 -24.24 16.16
N ALA A 183 -2.96 -24.29 17.35
CA ALA A 183 -4.15 -23.50 17.63
C ALA A 183 -3.88 -21.98 17.57
N ALA A 184 -2.69 -21.53 18.02
CA ALA A 184 -2.31 -20.13 17.95
C ALA A 184 -2.05 -19.66 16.51
N ILE A 185 -1.43 -20.49 15.68
CA ILE A 185 -1.21 -20.18 14.26
C ILE A 185 -2.55 -19.99 13.54
N LYS A 186 -3.50 -20.92 13.73
CA LYS A 186 -4.83 -20.82 13.13
C LYS A 186 -5.57 -19.56 13.57
N LYS A 187 -5.47 -19.19 14.86
CA LYS A 187 -6.09 -17.96 15.38
C LYS A 187 -5.41 -16.69 14.86
N ALA A 188 -4.09 -16.72 14.66
CA ALA A 188 -3.36 -15.59 14.07
C ALA A 188 -3.79 -15.35 12.62
N GLN A 189 -3.95 -16.42 11.83
CA GLN A 189 -4.46 -16.35 10.45
C GLN A 189 -5.92 -15.84 10.39
N ALA A 190 -6.79 -16.33 11.28
CA ALA A 190 -8.16 -15.85 11.37
C ALA A 190 -8.23 -14.35 11.71
N MET A 191 -7.44 -13.89 12.68
CA MET A 191 -7.37 -12.48 13.04
C MET A 191 -6.77 -11.63 11.91
N ALA A 192 -5.77 -12.13 11.18
CA ALA A 192 -5.25 -11.46 9.98
C ALA A 192 -6.35 -11.23 8.93
N LYS A 193 -7.20 -12.22 8.70
CA LYS A 193 -8.35 -12.12 7.78
C LYS A 193 -9.38 -11.08 8.26
N GLU A 194 -9.69 -11.06 9.55
CA GLU A 194 -10.57 -10.03 10.14
C GLU A 194 -9.99 -8.62 9.95
N VAL A 195 -8.72 -8.43 10.31
CA VAL A 195 -8.02 -7.14 10.14
C VAL A 195 -7.95 -6.71 8.69
N TYR A 196 -7.67 -7.64 7.76
CA TYR A 196 -7.67 -7.33 6.33
C TYR A 196 -9.02 -6.78 5.86
N ASN A 197 -10.12 -7.43 6.27
CA ASN A 197 -11.46 -7.01 5.89
C ASN A 197 -11.81 -5.64 6.47
N GLU A 198 -11.34 -5.32 7.67
CA GLU A 198 -11.55 -4.01 8.28
C GLU A 198 -10.74 -2.90 7.59
N LEU A 199 -9.51 -3.19 7.16
CA LEU A 199 -8.65 -2.22 6.46
C LEU A 199 -9.11 -1.92 5.03
N ASN A 200 -9.97 -2.77 4.44
CA ASN A 200 -10.40 -2.68 3.04
C ASN A 200 -11.91 -2.44 2.85
N GLN A 201 -12.63 -2.05 3.92
CA GLN A 201 -14.00 -1.53 3.89
C GLN A 201 -14.03 -0.01 3.69
#